data_AF-A0A7J3MLX8-F1
#
_entry.id   AF-A0A7J3MLX8-F1
#
_cell.length_a   1.000
_cell.length_b   1.000
_cell.length_c   1.000
_cell.angle_alpha   90.00
_cell.angle_beta   90.00
_cell.angle_gamma   90.00
#
_symmetry.space_group_name_H-M   'P 1'
#
loop_
_entity.id
_entity.type
_entity.pdbx_description
1 polymer ?
#
loop_
_entity_poly.entity_id
_entity_poly.type
_entity_poly.pdbx_seq_one_letter_code
_entity_poly.pdbx_strand_id
1 'polypeptide(L)'
;MLKRLGSERERWDLISRLREKGAGDLLKCIQCGSCTSACIVNAVDEEFNPRRMIGLIIRFNKLLDHDPWLCSTCSLCVERCPQSVNPLSIIVALRIIGYEDGNKLPDKVVEMIEQVKKTGFAFPLNQEARDKRMLLGLPEFRISEEGLNE
;
A
#
# COMPACT_ATOMS: atom_id res chain seq x y z
N MET A 1 -10.99 4.28 17.81
CA MET A 1 -11.49 3.77 19.11
C MET A 1 -11.43 2.24 19.07
N LEU A 2 -10.52 1.64 19.82
CA LEU A 2 -10.10 0.22 19.69
C LEU A 2 -11.05 -0.71 20.46
N LYS A 3 -11.76 -1.62 19.76
CA LYS A 3 -12.47 -2.73 20.39
C LYS A 3 -11.50 -3.89 20.59
N ARG A 4 -11.36 -4.34 21.84
CA ARG A 4 -10.63 -5.55 22.23
C ARG A 4 -11.38 -6.75 21.61
N LEU A 5 -10.79 -7.40 20.60
CA LEU A 5 -11.38 -8.61 20.02
C LEU A 5 -11.28 -9.74 21.05
N GLY A 6 -12.41 -10.42 21.29
CA GLY A 6 -12.57 -11.53 22.24
C GLY A 6 -11.90 -12.81 21.74
N SER A 7 -12.22 -13.93 22.42
CA SER A 7 -11.93 -15.37 22.17
C SER A 7 -10.82 -15.81 21.18
N GLU A 8 -10.18 -16.95 21.47
CA GLU A 8 -9.13 -17.56 20.62
C GLU A 8 -9.59 -17.84 19.16
N ARG A 9 -10.90 -17.91 18.90
CA ARG A 9 -11.51 -17.97 17.55
C ARG A 9 -11.45 -16.66 16.78
N GLU A 10 -11.65 -15.52 17.44
CA GLU A 10 -11.58 -14.19 16.80
C GLU A 10 -10.12 -13.77 16.53
N ARG A 11 -9.16 -14.36 17.26
CA ARG A 11 -7.72 -14.12 17.10
C ARG A 11 -7.18 -14.46 15.70
N TRP A 12 -7.80 -15.40 14.99
CA TRP A 12 -7.30 -15.89 13.70
C TRP A 12 -7.96 -15.25 12.49
N ASP A 13 -9.00 -14.44 12.67
CA ASP A 13 -9.76 -13.86 11.57
C ASP A 13 -8.89 -12.95 10.68
N LEU A 14 -8.29 -11.90 11.26
CA LEU A 14 -7.44 -10.97 10.51
C LEU A 14 -6.21 -11.67 9.90
N ILE A 15 -5.59 -12.63 10.60
CA ILE A 15 -4.48 -13.42 10.04
C ILE A 15 -4.96 -14.24 8.82
N SER A 16 -6.16 -14.82 8.88
CA SER A 16 -6.71 -15.60 7.77
C SER A 16 -6.99 -14.70 6.56
N ARG A 17 -7.65 -13.56 6.78
CA ARG A 17 -7.89 -12.53 5.75
C ARG A 17 -6.59 -12.03 5.12
N LEU A 18 -5.55 -11.81 5.92
CA LEU A 18 -4.22 -11.42 5.43
C LEU A 18 -3.62 -12.50 4.52
N ARG A 19 -3.70 -13.78 4.91
CA ARG A 19 -3.17 -14.90 4.10
C ARG A 19 -3.91 -15.03 2.77
N GLU A 20 -5.23 -14.89 2.76
CA GLU A 20 -6.05 -14.89 1.55
C GLU A 20 -5.66 -13.79 0.57
N LYS A 21 -5.16 -12.65 1.08
CA LYS A 21 -4.73 -11.49 0.30
C LYS A 21 -3.22 -11.46 0.02
N GLY A 22 -2.57 -12.63 0.07
CA GLY A 22 -1.18 -12.79 -0.37
C GLY A 22 -0.13 -12.58 0.72
N ALA A 23 -0.51 -12.36 1.97
CA ALA A 23 0.42 -12.27 3.10
C ALA A 23 0.66 -13.64 3.78
N GLY A 24 0.82 -14.70 2.99
CA GLY A 24 0.86 -16.08 3.47
C GLY A 24 2.03 -16.43 4.40
N ASP A 25 3.13 -15.67 4.32
CA ASP A 25 4.39 -15.90 5.01
C ASP A 25 4.55 -15.11 6.32
N LEU A 26 3.54 -14.30 6.71
CA LEU A 26 3.63 -13.41 7.87
C LEU A 26 4.07 -14.11 9.17
N LEU A 27 3.64 -15.36 9.38
CA LEU A 27 3.94 -16.14 10.60
C LEU A 27 5.40 -16.58 10.71
N LYS A 28 6.23 -16.42 9.66
CA LYS A 28 7.68 -16.65 9.72
C LYS A 28 8.44 -15.48 10.38
N CYS A 29 7.76 -14.38 10.70
CA CYS A 29 8.41 -13.19 11.24
C CYS A 29 9.01 -13.43 12.63
N ILE A 30 10.34 -13.27 12.74
CA ILE A 30 11.08 -13.36 14.00
C ILE A 30 11.30 -12.00 14.68
N GLN A 31 10.65 -10.93 14.21
CA GLN A 31 10.76 -9.57 14.77
C GLN A 31 12.19 -8.99 14.81
N CYS A 32 13.06 -9.36 13.87
CA CYS A 32 14.46 -8.90 13.82
C CYS A 32 14.64 -7.40 13.48
N GLY A 33 13.69 -6.78 12.77
CA GLY A 33 13.70 -5.35 12.47
C GLY A 33 14.42 -4.91 11.19
N SER A 34 14.93 -5.84 10.38
CA SER A 34 15.52 -5.52 9.07
C SER A 34 14.57 -4.73 8.15
N CYS A 35 13.27 -5.00 8.24
CA CYS A 35 12.27 -4.26 7.48
C CYS A 35 12.13 -2.79 7.92
N THR A 36 12.23 -2.51 9.22
CA THR A 36 12.19 -1.16 9.78
C THR A 36 13.45 -0.40 9.39
N SER A 37 14.64 -0.99 9.53
CA SER A 37 15.90 -0.33 9.15
C SER A 37 16.03 -0.10 7.63
N ALA A 38 15.30 -0.85 6.81
CA ALA A 38 15.24 -0.65 5.36
C ALA A 38 14.22 0.40 4.92
N CYS A 39 13.30 0.78 5.80
CA CYS A 39 12.13 1.54 5.41
C CYS A 39 12.47 3.03 5.27
N ILE A 40 12.38 3.54 4.03
CA ILE A 40 12.59 4.96 3.74
C ILE A 40 11.51 5.85 4.36
N VAL A 41 10.31 5.31 4.61
CA VAL A 41 9.23 6.02 5.30
C VAL A 41 9.55 6.11 6.78
N ASN A 42 10.01 5.01 7.40
CA ASN A 42 10.41 5.01 8.81
C ASN A 42 11.56 5.98 9.11
N ALA A 43 12.45 6.18 8.15
CA ALA A 43 13.55 7.14 8.27
C ALA A 43 13.11 8.60 8.36
N VAL A 44 11.87 8.91 7.95
CA VAL A 44 11.27 10.25 7.99
C VAL A 44 10.17 10.35 9.05
N ASP A 45 9.40 9.27 9.22
CA ASP A 45 8.33 9.12 10.19
C ASP A 45 8.53 7.80 10.97
N GLU A 46 9.14 7.91 12.15
CA GLU A 46 9.47 6.74 12.99
C GLU A 46 8.23 5.95 13.44
N GLU A 47 7.04 6.57 13.40
CA GLU A 47 5.80 5.91 13.79
C GLU A 47 5.37 4.88 12.73
N PHE A 48 5.71 5.11 11.46
CA PHE A 48 5.55 4.12 10.39
C PHE A 48 6.60 3.01 10.52
N ASN A 49 6.29 1.99 11.34
CA ASN A 49 7.23 0.93 11.70
C ASN A 49 6.73 -0.47 11.28
N PRO A 50 7.20 -1.03 10.15
CA PRO A 50 6.73 -2.31 9.62
C PRO A 50 6.92 -3.48 10.59
N ARG A 51 8.05 -3.55 11.33
CA ARG A 51 8.26 -4.59 12.35
C ARG A 51 7.16 -4.54 13.40
N ARG A 52 6.87 -3.34 13.93
CA ARG A 52 5.85 -3.14 14.97
C ARG A 52 4.46 -3.50 14.47
N MET A 53 4.09 -3.12 13.24
CA MET A 53 2.83 -3.51 12.61
C MET A 53 2.65 -5.03 12.60
N ILE A 54 3.64 -5.74 12.05
CA ILE A 54 3.61 -7.20 11.96
C ILE A 54 3.57 -7.85 13.35
N GLY A 55 4.33 -7.31 14.31
CA GLY A 55 4.34 -7.81 15.69
C GLY A 55 2.98 -7.68 16.38
N LEU A 56 2.27 -6.57 16.16
CA LEU A 56 0.92 -6.39 16.70
C LEU A 56 -0.10 -7.35 16.08
N ILE A 57 -0.01 -7.60 14.78
CA ILE A 57 -0.88 -8.54 14.08
C ILE A 57 -0.66 -9.96 14.62
N ILE A 58 0.59 -10.44 14.64
CA ILE A 58 0.89 -11.82 15.04
C ILE A 58 0.61 -12.06 16.53
N ARG A 59 0.98 -11.10 17.40
CA ARG A 59 0.91 -11.31 18.85
C ARG A 59 -0.45 -10.94 19.44
N PHE A 60 -1.10 -9.91 18.91
CA PHE A 60 -2.28 -9.32 19.51
C PHE A 60 -3.49 -9.26 18.57
N ASN A 61 -3.37 -9.78 17.34
CA ASN A 61 -4.40 -9.70 16.31
C ASN A 61 -4.92 -8.26 16.13
N LYS A 62 -4.00 -7.29 16.16
CA LYS A 62 -4.29 -5.87 16.25
C LYS A 62 -3.60 -5.10 15.14
N LEU A 63 -4.34 -4.16 14.54
CA LEU A 63 -3.79 -3.18 13.61
C LEU A 63 -3.08 -2.05 14.36
N LEU A 64 -1.97 -1.58 13.79
CA LEU A 64 -1.31 -0.36 14.26
C LEU A 64 -2.14 0.85 13.82
N ASP A 65 -2.18 1.92 14.61
CA ASP A 65 -2.93 3.15 14.32
C ASP A 65 -2.23 4.05 13.25
N HIS A 66 -1.46 3.46 12.33
CA HIS A 66 -0.82 4.20 11.24
C HIS A 66 -1.37 3.75 9.90
N ASP A 67 -1.44 4.72 8.99
CA ASP A 67 -2.04 4.52 7.69
C ASP A 67 -1.16 3.62 6.79
N PRO A 68 -1.64 2.44 6.36
CA PRO A 68 -0.89 1.59 5.42
C PRO A 68 -0.64 2.27 4.06
N TRP A 69 -1.36 3.34 3.72
CA TRP A 69 -1.14 4.14 2.51
C TRP A 69 0.17 4.93 2.51
N LEU A 70 0.82 5.13 3.67
CA LEU A 70 2.14 5.75 3.74
C LEU A 70 3.25 4.88 3.12
N CYS A 71 3.06 3.57 2.98
CA CYS A 71 4.05 2.69 2.37
C CYS A 71 4.31 3.07 0.90
N SER A 72 5.56 3.40 0.57
CA SER A 72 6.01 3.73 -0.79
C SER A 72 6.06 2.54 -1.75
N THR A 73 5.78 1.32 -1.27
CA THR A 73 5.84 0.08 -2.09
C THR A 73 7.19 -0.21 -2.75
N CYS A 74 8.28 0.32 -2.18
CA CYS A 74 9.65 0.19 -2.73
C CYS A 74 10.31 -1.20 -2.60
N SER A 75 9.63 -2.18 -1.98
CA SER A 75 10.11 -3.57 -1.79
C SER A 75 11.40 -3.79 -0.99
N LEU A 76 12.08 -2.75 -0.50
CA LEU A 76 13.33 -2.90 0.27
C LEU A 76 13.19 -3.84 1.50
N CYS A 77 12.04 -3.82 2.15
CA CYS A 77 11.76 -4.69 3.30
C CYS A 77 11.64 -6.18 2.94
N VAL A 78 11.29 -6.49 1.69
CA VAL A 78 11.22 -7.85 1.15
C VAL A 78 12.64 -8.37 0.91
N GLU A 79 13.45 -7.59 0.21
CA GLU A 79 14.85 -7.93 -0.12
C GLU A 79 15.72 -8.15 1.13
N ARG A 80 15.44 -7.40 2.21
CA ARG A 80 16.23 -7.50 3.45
C ARG A 80 15.71 -8.52 4.46
N CYS A 81 14.60 -9.20 4.19
CA CYS A 81 14.02 -10.11 5.17
C CYS A 81 14.84 -11.41 5.29
N PRO A 82 15.44 -11.72 6.46
CA PRO A 82 16.23 -12.95 6.62
C PRO A 82 15.37 -14.21 6.75
N GLN A 83 14.04 -14.08 6.79
CA GLN A 83 13.08 -15.19 6.94
C GLN A 83 12.14 -15.32 5.74
N SER A 84 12.42 -14.57 4.66
CA SER A 84 11.58 -14.54 3.46
C SER A 84 10.11 -14.29 3.80
N VAL A 85 9.87 -13.36 4.74
CA VAL A 85 8.57 -12.72 4.95
C VAL A 85 8.48 -11.59 3.94
N ASN A 86 7.29 -11.32 3.43
CA ASN A 86 7.00 -10.18 2.59
C ASN A 86 6.20 -9.10 3.34
N PRO A 87 6.87 -8.17 4.07
CA PRO A 87 6.19 -7.04 4.73
C PRO A 87 5.37 -6.17 3.79
N LEU A 88 5.78 -6.05 2.52
CA LEU A 88 5.03 -5.28 1.52
C LEU A 88 3.66 -5.91 1.27
N SER A 89 3.59 -7.23 1.02
CA SER A 89 2.32 -7.94 0.83
C SER A 89 1.41 -7.83 2.06
N ILE A 90 1.97 -7.87 3.27
CA ILE A 90 1.21 -7.64 4.51
C ILE A 90 0.57 -6.24 4.48
N ILE A 91 1.34 -5.20 4.17
CA ILE A 91 0.83 -3.81 4.13
C ILE A 91 -0.21 -3.61 3.01
N VAL A 92 -0.01 -4.19 1.83
CA VAL A 92 -0.98 -4.13 0.73
C VAL A 92 -2.28 -4.85 1.13
N ALA A 93 -2.19 -6.02 1.75
CA ALA A 93 -3.35 -6.74 2.26
C ALA A 93 -4.13 -5.90 3.30
N LEU A 94 -3.44 -5.13 4.15
CA LEU A 94 -4.08 -4.20 5.08
C LEU A 94 -4.85 -3.08 4.38
N ARG A 95 -4.38 -2.55 3.24
CA ARG A 95 -5.14 -1.56 2.46
C ARG A 95 -6.46 -2.14 1.95
N ILE A 96 -6.41 -3.37 1.44
CA ILE A 96 -7.59 -4.08 0.91
C ILE A 96 -8.56 -4.38 2.05
N ILE A 97 -8.08 -4.94 3.16
CA ILE A 97 -8.89 -5.23 4.35
C ILE A 97 -9.56 -3.95 4.87
N GLY A 98 -8.80 -2.86 4.98
CA GLY A 98 -9.34 -1.57 5.41
C GLY A 98 -10.47 -1.09 4.50
N TYR A 99 -10.31 -1.20 3.19
CA TYR A 99 -11.37 -0.85 2.23
C TYR A 99 -12.61 -1.74 2.37
N GLU A 100 -12.43 -3.06 2.50
CA GLU A 100 -13.53 -4.02 2.73
C GLU A 100 -14.26 -3.78 4.05
N ASP A 101 -13.54 -3.31 5.08
CA ASP A 101 -14.09 -2.95 6.38
C ASP A 101 -14.78 -1.56 6.37
N GLY A 102 -14.84 -0.90 5.21
CA GLY A 102 -15.53 0.37 5.01
C GLY A 102 -14.68 1.62 5.25
N ASN A 103 -13.36 1.49 5.39
CA ASN A 103 -12.48 2.65 5.44
C ASN A 103 -12.46 3.35 4.07
N LYS A 104 -12.44 4.69 4.09
CA LYS A 104 -12.29 5.48 2.88
C LYS A 104 -10.89 5.30 2.29
N LEU A 105 -10.82 5.23 0.96
CA LEU A 105 -9.57 5.38 0.23
C LEU A 105 -9.07 6.82 0.37
N PRO A 106 -7.75 7.08 0.32
CA PRO A 106 -7.25 8.45 0.23
C PRO A 106 -7.81 9.17 -1.00
N ASP A 107 -8.24 10.42 -0.85
CA ASP A 107 -8.90 11.18 -1.92
C ASP A 107 -8.06 11.22 -3.20
N LYS A 108 -6.74 11.38 -3.09
CA LYS A 108 -5.82 11.37 -4.24
C LYS A 108 -5.75 10.03 -4.98
N VAL A 109 -5.98 8.91 -4.29
CA VAL A 109 -6.08 7.59 -4.94
C VAL A 109 -7.38 7.50 -5.73
N VAL A 110 -8.49 8.03 -5.18
CA VAL A 110 -9.78 8.07 -5.87
C VAL A 110 -9.70 8.97 -7.11
N GLU A 111 -9.16 10.18 -6.98
CA GLU A 111 -8.92 11.10 -8.11
C GLU A 111 -8.09 10.42 -9.21
N MET A 112 -6.99 9.74 -8.85
CA MET A 112 -6.15 9.02 -9.80
C MET A 112 -6.91 7.90 -10.51
N ILE A 113 -7.76 7.14 -9.81
CA ILE A 113 -8.57 6.07 -10.41
C ILE A 113 -9.55 6.65 -11.44
N GLU A 114 -10.24 7.73 -11.11
CA GLU A 114 -11.15 8.39 -12.05
C GLU A 114 -10.42 8.96 -13.27
N GLN A 115 -9.22 9.53 -13.08
CA GLN A 115 -8.37 9.98 -14.17
C GLN A 115 -7.99 8.83 -15.13
N VAL A 116 -7.60 7.67 -14.57
CA VAL A 116 -7.28 6.49 -15.38
C VAL A 116 -8.51 5.99 -16.14
N LYS A 117 -9.69 5.97 -15.52
CA LYS A 117 -10.93 5.56 -16.20
C LYS A 117 -11.28 6.47 -17.37
N LYS A 118 -11.10 7.78 -17.22
CA LYS A 118 -11.44 8.78 -18.24
C LYS A 118 -10.41 8.83 -19.37
N THR A 119 -9.12 8.79 -19.03
CA THR A 119 -8.02 9.14 -19.95
C THR A 119 -7.08 7.99 -20.27
N GLY A 120 -7.09 6.91 -19.48
CA GLY A 120 -6.09 5.84 -19.52
C GLY A 120 -4.79 6.18 -18.79
N PHE A 121 -4.61 7.40 -18.28
CA PHE A 121 -3.40 7.85 -17.58
C PHE A 121 -3.66 8.16 -16.11
N ALA A 122 -2.69 7.89 -15.25
CA ALA A 122 -2.76 8.24 -13.82
C ALA A 122 -2.57 9.75 -13.56
N PHE A 123 -1.92 10.43 -14.51
CA PHE A 123 -1.67 11.86 -14.46
C PHE A 123 -2.25 12.51 -15.71
N PRO A 124 -2.82 13.73 -15.61
CA PRO A 124 -3.34 14.44 -16.77
C PRO A 124 -2.25 14.73 -17.81
N LEU A 125 -2.61 14.58 -19.08
CA LEU A 125 -1.78 14.98 -20.21
C LEU A 125 -2.15 16.41 -20.61
N ASN A 126 -1.63 17.36 -19.84
CA ASN A 126 -1.87 18.77 -20.11
C ASN A 126 -1.24 19.23 -21.44
N GLN A 127 -1.63 20.41 -21.90
CA GLN A 127 -1.12 20.99 -23.15
C GLN A 127 0.41 21.14 -23.14
N GLU A 128 1.01 21.49 -22.00
CA GLU A 128 2.46 21.62 -21.87
C GLU A 128 3.20 20.30 -22.18
N ALA A 129 2.67 19.17 -21.70
CA ALA A 129 3.24 17.84 -22.01
C ALA A 129 3.14 17.52 -23.50
N ARG A 130 2.06 17.94 -24.18
CA ARG A 130 1.89 17.80 -25.63
C ARG A 130 2.88 18.67 -26.41
N ASP A 131 3.02 19.93 -26.03
CA ASP A 131 3.92 20.89 -26.67
C ASP A 131 5.38 20.44 -26.58
N LYS A 132 5.80 19.96 -25.40
CA LYS A 132 7.13 19.37 -25.22
C LYS A 132 7.36 18.16 -26.11
N ARG A 133 6.36 17.30 -26.31
CA ARG A 133 6.49 16.15 -27.22
C ARG A 133 6.62 16.56 -28.68
N MET A 134 5.83 17.54 -29.13
CA MET A 134 5.93 18.09 -30.48
C MET A 134 7.30 18.71 -30.73
N LEU A 135 7.80 19.50 -29.78
CA LEU A 135 9.15 20.09 -29.84
C LEU A 135 10.25 19.02 -29.97
N LEU A 136 10.07 17.87 -29.31
CA LEU A 136 10.99 16.74 -29.36
C LEU A 136 10.75 15.79 -30.54
N GLY A 137 9.80 16.07 -31.43
CA GLY A 137 9.46 15.20 -32.56
C GLY A 137 8.88 13.84 -32.17
N LEU A 138 8.30 13.73 -30.96
CA LEU A 138 7.73 12.49 -30.45
C LEU A 138 6.29 12.27 -30.96
N PRO A 139 5.86 11.02 -31.17
CA PRO A 139 4.50 10.72 -31.63
C PRO A 139 3.44 11.15 -30.62
N GLU A 140 2.24 11.47 -31.11
CA GLU A 140 1.09 11.82 -30.29
C GLU A 140 0.56 10.59 -29.53
N PHE A 141 -0.05 10.82 -28.35
CA PHE A 141 -0.68 9.76 -27.59
C PHE A 141 -1.99 9.32 -28.26
N ARG A 142 -2.28 8.01 -28.21
CA ARG A 142 -3.62 7.48 -28.54
C ARG A 142 -4.49 7.58 -27.29
N ILE A 143 -5.24 8.67 -27.17
CA ILE A 143 -6.14 8.96 -26.04
C ILE A 143 -7.57 9.11 -26.53
N SER A 144 -8.54 8.83 -25.65
CA SER A 144 -9.94 9.19 -25.86
C SER A 144 -10.08 10.70 -25.98
N GLU A 145 -11.03 11.19 -26.79
CA GLU A 145 -11.26 12.64 -26.97
C GLU A 145 -11.58 13.36 -25.65
N GLU A 146 -12.20 12.66 -24.69
CA GLU A 146 -12.50 13.16 -23.34
C GLU A 146 -11.26 13.38 -22.46
N GLY A 147 -10.14 12.70 -22.76
CA GLY A 147 -8.87 12.86 -22.03
C GLY A 147 -8.00 14.02 -22.50
N LEU A 148 -8.49 14.83 -23.45
CA LEU A 148 -7.74 15.94 -24.06
C LEU A 148 -7.95 17.30 -23.35
N ASN A 149 -9.01 17.46 -22.55
CA ASN A 149 -9.54 18.77 -22.18
C ASN A 149 -9.37 19.18 -20.71
N GLU A 150 -8.47 18.54 -19.96
CA GLU A 150 -8.15 18.91 -18.56
C GLU A 150 -6.65 18.94 -18.28
#